data_AF-A0A351DP58-F1
#
_entry.id   AF-A0A351DP58-F1
#
_cell.length_a   1.000
_cell.length_b   1.000
_cell.length_c   1.000
_cell.angle_alpha   90.00
_cell.angle_beta   90.00
_cell.angle_gamma   90.00
#
_symmetry.space_group_name_H-M   'P 1'
#
loop_
_entity.id
_entity.type
_entity.pdbx_description
1 polymer ?
#
loop_
_entity_poly.entity_id
_entity_poly.type
_entity_poly.pdbx_seq_one_letter_code
_entity_poly.pdbx_strand_id
1 'polypeptide(L)'
;SEKLGPQMYDDEDNEPFLGRSMSRPANGQSDETARLIDQEVKEILDTCYATAKQTLEDNMDKLHLMADALMEYETIDAKQIDQIMKGKKPGPPDGWSDNDKPHGGTPEVHDDLQEASADDASDPTPKDGTAPTN
;
A
#
# COMPACT_ATOMS: atom_id res chain seq x y z
N SER A 1 28.64 13.66 10.25
CA SER A 1 29.05 12.75 11.33
C SER A 1 30.33 13.28 11.95
N GLU A 2 30.28 13.68 13.22
CA GLU A 2 31.45 14.20 13.96
C GLU A 2 32.31 13.08 14.60
N LYS A 3 31.77 11.85 14.73
CA LYS A 3 32.46 10.74 15.42
C LYS A 3 33.46 9.98 14.56
N LEU A 4 33.21 9.86 13.25
CA LEU A 4 34.06 9.07 12.34
C LEU A 4 34.90 9.95 11.39
N GLY A 5 34.58 11.24 11.25
CA GLY A 5 35.24 12.12 10.28
C GLY A 5 35.10 11.63 8.83
N PRO A 6 35.57 12.39 7.83
CA PRO A 6 35.61 11.92 6.44
C PRO A 6 36.79 10.95 6.28
N GLN A 7 36.62 9.71 6.73
CA GLN A 7 37.63 8.66 6.60
C GLN A 7 37.07 7.53 5.72
N MET A 8 37.80 7.22 4.64
CA MET A 8 37.48 6.08 3.79
C MET A 8 37.89 4.82 4.54
N TYR A 9 36.90 3.98 4.84
CA TYR A 9 37.04 2.73 5.57
C TYR A 9 37.07 1.51 4.64
N ASP A 10 36.84 1.72 3.35
CA ASP A 10 36.87 0.69 2.31
C ASP A 10 38.15 0.84 1.49
N ASP A 11 38.98 -0.20 1.48
CA ASP A 11 40.04 -0.34 0.49
C ASP A 11 39.39 -0.95 -0.75
N GLU A 12 38.91 -0.11 -1.69
CA GLU A 12 38.48 -0.55 -3.02
C GLU A 12 39.69 -1.13 -3.79
N ASP A 13 40.12 -2.35 -3.44
CA ASP A 13 41.14 -3.09 -4.17
C ASP A 13 40.53 -3.72 -5.43
N ASN A 14 40.32 -2.89 -6.46
CA ASN A 14 40.07 -3.35 -7.82
C ASN A 14 41.41 -3.73 -8.50
N GLU A 15 42.05 -4.82 -8.08
CA GLU A 15 43.22 -5.39 -8.77
C GLU A 15 42.93 -6.81 -9.29
N PRO A 16 42.73 -7.01 -10.61
CA PRO A 16 42.31 -8.30 -11.16
C PRO A 16 43.46 -9.30 -11.42
N PHE A 17 44.71 -9.02 -11.00
CA PHE A 17 45.85 -9.85 -11.40
C PHE A 17 46.99 -9.85 -10.36
N LEU A 18 47.55 -11.03 -10.09
CA LEU A 18 48.73 -11.34 -9.26
C LEU A 18 48.53 -11.53 -7.75
N GLY A 19 48.18 -12.77 -7.37
CA GLY A 19 49.11 -13.63 -6.61
C GLY A 19 49.57 -13.19 -5.20
N ARG A 20 48.94 -12.19 -4.58
CA ARG A 20 49.22 -11.73 -3.20
C ARG A 20 48.09 -11.98 -2.20
N SER A 21 47.07 -12.76 -2.58
CA SER A 21 45.90 -13.06 -1.73
C SER A 21 46.20 -13.92 -0.49
N MET A 22 47.44 -14.39 -0.28
CA MET A 22 47.82 -15.16 0.90
C MET A 22 48.30 -14.31 2.09
N SER A 23 48.39 -12.98 1.96
CA SER A 23 48.92 -12.13 3.06
C SER A 23 48.30 -10.74 3.13
N ARG A 24 46.98 -10.62 2.93
CA ARG A 24 46.23 -9.50 3.52
C ARG A 24 45.42 -10.06 4.69
N PRO A 25 45.63 -9.58 5.93
CA PRO A 25 44.73 -9.96 7.02
C PRO A 25 43.32 -9.53 6.62
N ALA A 26 42.37 -10.47 6.65
CA ALA A 26 40.97 -10.28 6.28
C ALA A 26 40.18 -9.33 7.23
N ASN A 27 40.88 -8.48 7.98
CA ASN A 27 40.34 -7.79 9.14
C ASN A 27 40.67 -6.30 9.04
N GLY A 28 40.09 -5.62 8.05
CA GLY A 28 40.27 -4.17 7.80
C GLY A 28 39.50 -3.26 8.79
N GLN A 29 38.52 -3.80 9.52
CA GLN A 29 37.84 -3.09 10.61
C GLN A 29 38.04 -3.83 11.92
N SER A 30 38.29 -3.07 12.99
CA SER A 30 38.14 -3.59 14.36
C SER A 30 36.66 -3.76 14.69
N ASP A 31 36.30 -4.74 15.53
CA ASP A 31 34.92 -4.96 16.00
C ASP A 31 34.30 -3.68 16.61
N GLU A 32 35.14 -2.87 17.27
CA GLU A 32 34.73 -1.59 17.84
C GLU A 32 34.39 -0.56 16.75
N THR A 33 35.19 -0.47 15.69
CA THR A 33 34.90 0.40 14.54
C THR A 33 33.63 -0.04 13.81
N ALA A 34 33.45 -1.35 13.59
CA ALA A 34 32.24 -1.88 12.97
C ALA A 34 31.00 -1.56 13.80
N ARG A 35 31.07 -1.73 15.12
CA ARG A 35 29.97 -1.37 16.04
C ARG A 35 29.64 0.12 16.01
N LEU A 36 30.65 1.00 15.91
CA LEU A 36 30.45 2.44 15.78
C LEU A 36 29.76 2.80 14.47
N ILE A 37 30.11 2.13 13.36
CA ILE A 37 29.46 2.32 12.05
C ILE A 37 27.98 1.91 12.13
N ASP A 38 27.67 0.73 12.65
CA ASP A 38 26.29 0.24 12.76
C ASP A 38 25.43 1.18 13.62
N GLN A 39 25.99 1.70 14.70
CA GLN A 39 25.32 2.67 15.57
C GLN A 39 25.01 3.98 14.83
N GLU A 40 25.96 4.51 14.07
CA GLU A 40 25.75 5.74 13.28
C GLU A 40 24.71 5.53 12.17
N VAL A 41 24.75 4.39 11.47
CA VAL A 41 23.76 4.04 10.44
C VAL A 41 22.36 3.99 11.05
N LYS A 42 22.21 3.37 12.23
CA LYS A 42 20.94 3.33 12.94
C LYS A 42 20.46 4.73 13.32
N GLU A 43 21.32 5.57 13.88
CA GLU A 43 20.98 6.95 14.25
C GLU A 43 20.52 7.79 13.03
N ILE A 44 21.17 7.61 11.87
CA ILE A 44 20.77 8.24 10.61
C ILE A 44 19.37 7.76 10.19
N LEU A 45 19.13 6.45 10.19
CA LEU A 45 17.84 5.87 9.80
C LEU A 45 16.71 6.34 10.72
N ASP A 46 16.93 6.32 12.04
CA ASP A 46 15.94 6.76 13.03
C ASP A 46 15.60 8.25 12.82
N THR A 47 16.61 9.09 12.54
CA THR A 47 16.41 10.52 12.28
C THR A 47 15.64 10.76 10.98
N CYS A 48 16.00 10.07 9.90
CA CYS A 48 15.30 10.15 8.61
C CYS A 48 13.84 9.69 8.74
N TYR A 49 13.60 8.59 9.45
CA TYR A 49 12.26 8.07 9.70
C TYR A 49 11.42 9.05 10.52
N ALA A 50 11.96 9.57 11.63
CA ALA A 50 11.27 10.55 12.45
C ALA A 50 10.93 11.81 11.65
N THR A 51 11.86 12.31 10.84
CA THR A 51 11.65 13.48 9.99
C THR A 51 10.56 13.24 8.94
N ALA A 52 10.61 12.10 8.26
CA ALA A 52 9.60 11.71 7.28
C ALA A 52 8.22 11.59 7.93
N LYS A 53 8.13 10.90 9.07
CA LYS A 53 6.90 10.74 9.84
C LYS A 53 6.33 12.09 10.27
N GLN A 54 7.15 12.96 10.86
CA GLN A 54 6.73 14.29 11.28
C GLN A 54 6.22 15.11 10.08
N THR A 55 6.93 15.05 8.94
CA THR A 55 6.51 15.75 7.72
C THR A 55 5.14 15.28 7.23
N LEU A 56 4.85 13.98 7.33
CA LEU A 56 3.54 13.44 6.98
C LEU A 56 2.45 13.84 8.00
N GLU A 57 2.75 13.77 9.30
CA GLU A 57 1.83 14.16 10.38
C GLU A 57 1.48 15.65 10.32
N ASP A 58 2.44 16.51 10.01
CA ASP A 58 2.24 17.97 9.84
C ASP A 58 1.38 18.30 8.60
N ASN A 59 1.28 17.37 7.64
CA ASN A 59 0.59 17.55 6.36
C ASN A 59 -0.55 16.54 6.16
N MET A 60 -1.17 16.07 7.24
CA MET A 60 -2.28 15.10 7.20
C MET A 60 -3.44 15.57 6.32
N ASP A 61 -3.69 16.88 6.26
CA ASP A 61 -4.68 17.49 5.37
C ASP A 61 -4.43 17.15 3.90
N LYS A 62 -3.19 17.30 3.44
CA LYS A 62 -2.77 17.00 2.08
C LYS A 62 -2.79 15.50 1.82
N LEU A 63 -2.43 14.71 2.82
CA LEU A 63 -2.44 13.25 2.76
C LEU A 63 -3.86 12.71 2.54
N HIS A 64 -4.85 13.25 3.26
CA HIS A 64 -6.26 12.94 3.04
C HIS A 64 -6.74 13.38 1.64
N LEU A 65 -6.36 14.58 1.19
CA LEU A 65 -6.70 15.03 -0.17
C LEU A 65 -6.09 14.14 -1.26
N MET A 66 -4.87 13.64 -1.08
CA MET A 66 -4.25 12.68 -2.01
C MET A 66 -4.99 11.34 -2.00
N ALA A 67 -5.36 10.84 -0.82
CA ALA A 67 -6.12 9.60 -0.70
C ALA A 67 -7.48 9.72 -1.40
N ASP A 68 -8.23 10.80 -1.15
CA ASP A 68 -9.52 11.05 -1.78
C ASP A 68 -9.38 11.16 -3.31
N ALA A 69 -8.34 11.84 -3.79
CA ALA A 69 -8.08 11.97 -5.22
C ALA A 69 -7.72 10.63 -5.87
N LEU A 70 -6.94 9.78 -5.20
CA LEU A 70 -6.62 8.42 -5.68
C LEU A 70 -7.84 7.51 -5.66
N MET A 71 -8.75 7.68 -4.69
CA MET A 71 -10.02 6.94 -4.67
C MET A 71 -10.95 7.36 -5.82
N GLU A 72 -10.93 8.63 -6.21
CA GLU A 72 -11.76 9.16 -7.30
C GLU A 72 -11.17 8.86 -8.68
N TYR A 73 -9.84 8.97 -8.83
CA TYR A 73 -9.14 8.97 -10.12
C TYR A 73 -8.15 7.83 -10.36
N GLU A 74 -7.89 6.96 -9.36
CA GLU A 74 -6.90 5.86 -9.36
C GLU A 74 -5.42 6.29 -9.50
N THR A 75 -5.14 7.26 -10.37
CA THR A 75 -3.82 7.84 -10.63
C THR A 75 -3.88 9.35 -10.49
N ILE A 76 -2.81 9.96 -9.99
CA ILE A 76 -2.66 11.41 -9.86
C ILE A 76 -1.39 11.89 -10.56
N ASP A 77 -1.51 12.96 -11.34
CA ASP A 77 -0.41 13.60 -12.06
C ASP A 77 0.26 14.72 -11.23
N ALA A 78 1.45 15.14 -11.65
CA ALA A 78 2.20 16.21 -10.99
C ALA A 78 1.40 17.52 -10.82
N LYS A 79 0.55 17.87 -11.80
CA LYS A 79 -0.32 19.06 -11.70
C LYS A 79 -1.36 18.93 -10.58
N GLN A 80 -1.89 17.72 -10.37
CA GLN A 80 -2.85 17.44 -9.29
C GLN A 80 -2.15 17.44 -7.94
N ILE A 81 -0.94 16.88 -7.86
CA ILE A 81 -0.09 16.96 -6.65
C ILE A 81 0.17 18.43 -6.28
N ASP A 82 0.55 19.28 -7.24
CA ASP A 82 0.75 20.72 -6.98
C ASP A 82 -0.51 21.44 -6.45
N GLN A 83 -1.69 21.02 -6.90
CA GLN A 83 -2.97 21.55 -6.40
C GLN A 83 -3.21 21.11 -4.96
N ILE A 84 -2.98 19.83 -4.65
CA ILE A 84 -3.11 19.27 -3.31
C ILE A 84 -2.12 19.93 -2.35
N MET A 85 -0.87 20.15 -2.77
CA MET A 85 0.14 20.83 -1.97
C MET A 85 -0.23 22.28 -1.64
N LYS A 86 -1.07 22.92 -2.49
CA LYS A 86 -1.66 24.26 -2.24
C LYS A 86 -2.96 24.19 -1.42
N GLY A 87 -3.34 23.02 -0.91
CA GLY A 87 -4.58 22.81 -0.14
C GLY A 87 -5.86 22.87 -0.98
N LYS A 88 -5.76 22.63 -2.30
CA LYS A 88 -6.92 22.63 -3.21
C LYS A 88 -7.29 21.21 -3.60
N LYS A 89 -8.58 20.91 -3.69
CA LYS A 89 -9.04 19.63 -4.25
C LYS A 89 -8.59 19.55 -5.72
N PRO A 90 -7.89 18.47 -6.13
CA PRO A 90 -7.43 18.33 -7.50
C PRO A 90 -8.61 18.07 -8.45
N GLY A 91 -8.49 18.58 -9.68
CA GLY A 91 -9.41 18.24 -10.76
C GLY A 91 -9.11 16.85 -11.36
N PRO A 92 -9.90 16.42 -12.36
CA PRO A 92 -9.66 15.16 -13.06
C PRO A 92 -8.31 15.15 -13.80
N PRO A 93 -7.67 13.98 -13.97
CA PRO A 93 -6.44 13.82 -14.75
C PRO A 93 -6.60 14.22 -16.23
N ASP A 94 -5.47 14.45 -16.92
CA ASP A 94 -5.47 14.77 -18.35
C ASP A 94 -5.99 13.55 -19.15
N GLY A 95 -7.12 13.71 -19.87
CA GLY A 95 -7.74 12.64 -20.67
C GLY A 95 -8.87 11.88 -19.97
N TRP A 96 -9.22 12.26 -18.74
CA TRP A 96 -10.33 11.66 -17.98
C TRP A 96 -11.69 11.94 -18.62
N SER A 97 -12.48 10.88 -18.85
CA SER A 97 -13.86 10.93 -19.33
C SER A 97 -14.84 10.43 -18.26
N ASP A 98 -16.13 10.77 -18.37
CA ASP A 98 -17.15 10.29 -17.43
C ASP A 98 -17.27 8.76 -17.38
N ASN A 99 -16.78 8.05 -18.40
CA ASN A 99 -16.75 6.59 -18.45
C ASN A 99 -15.62 5.97 -17.61
N ASP A 100 -14.59 6.76 -17.27
CA ASP A 100 -13.44 6.32 -16.47
C ASP A 100 -13.74 6.37 -14.96
N LYS A 101 -14.93 6.87 -14.58
CA LYS A 101 -15.38 6.82 -13.20
C LYS A 101 -15.42 5.36 -12.73
N PRO A 102 -14.85 5.06 -11.56
CA PRO A 102 -14.93 3.73 -11.00
C PRO A 102 -16.42 3.37 -10.84
N HIS A 103 -16.87 2.39 -11.64
CA HIS A 103 -18.17 1.77 -11.44
C HIS A 103 -18.05 0.96 -10.16
N GLY A 104 -18.38 1.61 -9.04
CA GLY A 104 -18.45 0.95 -7.74
C GLY A 104 -19.29 -0.31 -7.91
N GLY A 105 -18.65 -1.47 -7.77
CA GLY A 105 -19.34 -2.75 -7.76
C GLY A 105 -20.33 -2.74 -6.61
N THR A 106 -21.57 -2.36 -6.89
CA THR A 106 -22.69 -2.77 -6.06
C THR A 106 -22.65 -4.29 -6.07
N PRO A 107 -22.53 -4.96 -4.91
CA PRO A 107 -22.81 -6.38 -4.87
C PRO A 107 -24.30 -6.48 -5.20
N GLU A 108 -24.63 -6.89 -6.43
CA GLU A 108 -25.95 -7.40 -6.73
C GLU A 108 -26.14 -8.62 -5.83
N VAL A 109 -26.82 -8.39 -4.70
CA VAL A 109 -27.41 -9.45 -3.90
C VAL A 109 -28.46 -10.13 -4.79
N HIS A 110 -28.01 -11.14 -5.52
CA HIS A 110 -28.89 -12.17 -6.06
C HIS A 110 -29.49 -12.89 -4.85
N ASP A 111 -30.72 -12.51 -4.51
CA ASP A 111 -31.54 -13.14 -3.48
C ASP A 111 -32.07 -14.49 -4.02
N ASP A 112 -31.17 -15.46 -4.15
CA ASP A 112 -31.52 -16.85 -4.42
C ASP A 112 -31.81 -17.54 -3.08
N LEU A 113 -32.98 -17.26 -2.51
CA LEU A 113 -33.58 -18.14 -1.50
C LEU A 113 -34.00 -19.45 -2.18
N GLN A 114 -33.09 -20.42 -2.14
CA GLN A 114 -33.40 -21.84 -2.34
C GLN A 114 -34.36 -22.30 -1.25
N GLU A 115 -35.64 -22.46 -1.60
CA GLU A 115 -36.62 -23.13 -0.77
C GLU A 115 -36.35 -24.64 -0.81
N ALA A 116 -35.76 -25.14 0.29
CA ALA A 116 -35.48 -26.55 0.49
C ALA A 116 -36.79 -27.33 0.70
N SER A 117 -36.90 -28.40 -0.08
CA SER A 117 -37.85 -29.51 0.01
C SER A 117 -38.17 -30.01 1.42
N ALA A 118 -39.45 -30.21 1.70
CA ALA A 118 -39.93 -31.22 2.63
C ALA A 118 -41.12 -31.95 2.00
N ASP A 119 -40.83 -33.10 1.37
CA ASP A 119 -41.80 -34.16 1.12
C ASP A 119 -42.11 -34.86 2.46
N ASP A 120 -43.39 -34.95 2.86
CA ASP A 120 -43.93 -36.16 3.51
C ASP A 120 -45.47 -36.24 3.36
N ALA A 121 -45.95 -37.46 3.21
CA ALA A 121 -47.13 -37.86 2.46
C ALA A 121 -48.46 -37.93 3.24
N SER A 122 -49.59 -37.79 2.53
CA SER A 122 -50.72 -38.76 2.55
C SER A 122 -51.89 -38.34 1.64
N ASP A 123 -51.91 -38.90 0.42
CA ASP A 123 -52.98 -39.69 -0.24
C ASP A 123 -54.49 -39.25 -0.19
N PRO A 124 -55.42 -39.83 -0.98
CA PRO A 124 -55.99 -39.22 -2.17
C PRO A 124 -57.52 -38.92 -2.04
N THR A 125 -58.05 -38.10 -2.95
CA THR A 125 -59.48 -37.75 -3.11
C THR A 125 -60.42 -38.97 -3.21
N PRO A 126 -61.74 -38.86 -2.87
CA PRO A 126 -62.73 -38.62 -3.94
C PRO A 126 -64.06 -37.89 -3.57
N LYS A 127 -64.49 -37.01 -4.51
CA LYS A 127 -65.85 -36.77 -5.06
C LYS A 127 -67.05 -36.22 -4.25
N ASP A 128 -67.75 -35.32 -4.96
CA ASP A 128 -69.18 -34.94 -4.98
C ASP A 128 -69.78 -34.03 -3.87
N GLY A 129 -70.45 -32.94 -4.31
CA GLY A 129 -71.58 -32.36 -3.56
C GLY A 129 -71.80 -30.84 -3.61
N THR A 130 -72.55 -30.38 -4.62
CA THR A 130 -73.66 -29.39 -4.53
C THR A 130 -73.40 -27.89 -4.21
N ALA A 131 -74.00 -27.04 -5.06
CA ALA A 131 -74.12 -25.58 -4.95
C ALA A 131 -74.80 -25.08 -3.66
N PRO A 132 -74.71 -23.76 -3.38
CA PRO A 132 -75.97 -23.01 -3.33
C PRO A 132 -75.95 -21.61 -3.97
N THR A 133 -77.13 -21.28 -4.47
CA THR A 133 -77.76 -19.99 -4.75
C THR A 133 -77.28 -18.75 -3.97
N ASN A 134 -77.10 -17.63 -4.70
CA ASN A 134 -77.93 -16.44 -4.54
C ASN A 134 -77.98 -15.64 -5.85
#